data_AF-A0A0S2F7S4-F1
#
_entry.id   AF-A0A0S2F7S4-F1
#
_cell.length_a   1.000
_cell.length_b   1.000
_cell.length_c   1.000
_cell.angle_alpha   90.00
_cell.angle_beta   90.00
_cell.angle_gamma   90.00
#
_symmetry.space_group_name_H-M   'P 1'
#
loop_
_entity.id
_entity.type
_entity.pdbx_description
1 polymer ?
#
loop_
_entity_poly.entity_id
_entity_poly.type
_entity_poly.pdbx_seq_one_letter_code
_entity_poly.pdbx_strand_id
1 'polypeptide(L)'
;MTALRTSAMVALLCTVVPCPAGEPHGSETWIGRVVPPFPDGFKSNTGGCVGSGRSAEQICARSIGTIDDAEDRSLKFYAAELVGRIGNEARWKITDVVPYPKLLRGERVSISTCVIDGVGDPGVIAVIDTAVENAETREMFDASRWAVRLDRHKGRFVEVKPTEVSCYNEGAEGE
;
A
#
# COMPACT_ATOMS: atom_id res chain seq x y z
N MET A 1 66.70 -34.89 -40.54
CA MET A 1 65.86 -34.38 -41.63
C MET A 1 64.40 -34.52 -41.18
N THR A 2 63.96 -33.73 -40.20
CA THR A 2 63.35 -32.40 -40.34
C THR A 2 62.04 -32.41 -41.12
N ALA A 3 60.91 -32.41 -40.41
CA ALA A 3 59.64 -31.85 -40.87
C ALA A 3 58.71 -31.61 -39.66
N LEU A 4 58.80 -30.42 -39.05
CA LEU A 4 57.77 -29.89 -38.16
C LEU A 4 56.60 -29.41 -39.04
N ARG A 5 55.39 -29.91 -38.81
CA ARG A 5 54.14 -29.34 -39.33
C ARG A 5 53.41 -28.64 -38.19
N THR A 6 53.37 -27.31 -38.26
CA THR A 6 52.66 -26.43 -37.34
C THR A 6 51.20 -26.33 -37.79
N SER A 7 50.26 -26.89 -37.04
CA SER A 7 48.82 -26.64 -37.23
C SER A 7 48.38 -25.53 -36.28
N ALA A 8 47.96 -24.39 -36.83
CA ALA A 8 47.32 -23.32 -36.09
C ALA A 8 45.82 -23.64 -35.94
N MET A 9 45.37 -23.81 -34.70
CA MET A 9 43.96 -23.94 -34.34
C MET A 9 43.41 -22.53 -34.08
N VAL A 10 42.52 -22.07 -34.95
CA VAL A 10 41.77 -20.81 -34.75
C VAL A 10 40.56 -21.12 -33.89
N ALA A 11 40.56 -20.65 -32.64
CA ALA A 11 39.42 -20.74 -31.73
C ALA A 11 38.42 -19.62 -32.05
N LEU A 12 37.23 -20.00 -32.51
CA LEU A 12 36.10 -19.12 -32.79
C LEU A 12 35.44 -18.75 -31.44
N LEU A 13 35.66 -17.52 -30.96
CA LEU A 13 34.95 -17.00 -29.79
C LEU A 13 33.51 -16.62 -30.18
N CYS A 14 32.54 -17.43 -29.75
CA CYS A 14 31.14 -17.04 -29.71
C CYS A 14 30.95 -15.99 -28.60
N THR A 15 30.86 -14.72 -28.99
CA THR A 15 30.42 -13.64 -28.09
C THR A 15 28.93 -13.80 -27.83
N VAL A 16 28.57 -14.31 -26.65
CA VAL A 16 27.22 -14.23 -26.10
C VAL A 16 26.86 -12.76 -25.92
N VAL A 17 25.94 -12.27 -26.75
CA VAL A 17 25.30 -10.96 -26.57
C VAL A 17 24.40 -11.06 -25.35
N PRO A 18 24.64 -10.28 -24.27
CA PRO A 18 23.70 -10.22 -23.17
C PRO A 18 22.40 -9.59 -23.69
N CYS A 19 21.29 -10.34 -23.64
CA CYS A 19 19.97 -9.72 -23.72
C CYS A 19 19.85 -8.72 -22.56
N PRO A 20 19.39 -7.48 -22.81
CA PRO A 20 19.01 -6.60 -21.72
C PRO A 20 17.88 -7.31 -20.95
N ALA A 21 18.20 -7.77 -19.75
CA ALA A 21 17.18 -8.10 -18.77
C ALA A 21 16.34 -6.84 -18.59
N GLY A 22 15.03 -6.93 -18.84
CA GLY A 22 14.10 -5.84 -18.57
C GLY A 22 14.38 -5.28 -17.19
N GLU A 23 14.59 -3.97 -17.11
CA GLU A 23 14.85 -3.30 -15.85
C GLU A 23 13.72 -3.68 -14.87
N PRO A 24 14.04 -4.11 -13.64
CA PRO A 24 13.02 -4.23 -12.62
C PRO A 24 12.38 -2.86 -12.53
N HIS A 25 11.06 -2.76 -12.77
CA HIS A 25 10.30 -1.52 -12.63
C HIS A 25 10.83 -0.75 -11.44
N GLY A 26 11.59 0.30 -11.75
CA GLY A 26 12.46 0.97 -10.79
C GLY A 26 11.63 1.34 -9.58
N SER A 27 12.25 1.32 -8.41
CA SER A 27 11.65 1.79 -7.16
C SER A 27 11.05 3.18 -7.36
N GLU A 28 9.81 3.25 -7.83
CA GLU A 28 9.13 4.51 -8.06
C GLU A 28 9.03 5.18 -6.71
N THR A 29 9.70 6.31 -6.58
CA THR A 29 9.66 7.08 -5.35
C THR A 29 8.30 7.76 -5.31
N TRP A 30 7.39 7.19 -4.51
CA TRP A 30 6.04 7.70 -4.30
C TRP A 30 6.02 8.93 -3.39
N ILE A 31 6.90 8.93 -2.39
CA ILE A 31 7.03 10.00 -1.41
C ILE A 31 7.37 11.32 -2.12
N GLY A 32 6.62 12.37 -1.79
CA GLY A 32 6.73 13.71 -2.36
C GLY A 32 5.84 13.96 -3.58
N ARG A 33 5.26 12.92 -4.20
CA ARG A 33 4.35 13.10 -5.35
C ARG A 33 3.00 13.66 -4.90
N VAL A 34 2.43 14.53 -5.73
CA VAL A 34 1.08 15.07 -5.53
C VAL A 34 0.11 14.28 -6.42
N VAL A 35 -0.88 13.63 -5.81
CA VAL A 35 -1.88 12.80 -6.47
C VAL A 35 -3.31 13.22 -6.09
N PRO A 36 -4.31 13.02 -6.95
CA PRO A 36 -4.19 12.75 -8.38
C PRO A 36 -3.53 13.92 -9.15
N PRO A 37 -3.03 13.71 -10.39
CA PRO A 37 -3.03 12.44 -11.12
C PRO A 37 -2.01 11.43 -10.58
N PHE A 38 -2.37 10.15 -10.61
CA PHE A 38 -1.44 9.05 -10.36
C PHE A 38 -0.58 8.81 -11.62
N PRO A 39 0.62 8.22 -11.48
CA PRO A 39 1.40 7.78 -12.65
C PRO A 39 0.61 6.78 -13.51
N ASP A 40 0.97 6.68 -14.79
CA ASP A 40 0.28 5.80 -15.74
C ASP A 40 0.23 4.35 -15.22
N GLY A 41 -0.96 3.74 -15.31
CA GLY A 41 -1.21 2.38 -14.83
C GLY A 41 -1.48 2.26 -13.33
N PHE A 42 -1.51 3.37 -12.59
CA PHE A 42 -1.84 3.40 -11.17
C PHE A 42 -3.08 4.23 -10.85
N LYS A 43 -3.77 3.84 -9.78
CA LYS A 43 -4.92 4.54 -9.21
C LYS A 43 -5.01 4.28 -7.70
N SER A 44 -6.02 4.87 -7.07
CA SER A 44 -6.42 4.57 -5.69
C SER A 44 -7.90 4.26 -5.70
N ASN A 45 -8.25 3.05 -5.31
CA ASN A 45 -9.64 2.57 -5.22
C ASN A 45 -10.20 2.70 -3.81
N THR A 46 -9.33 2.77 -2.80
CA THR A 46 -9.76 2.80 -1.39
C THR A 46 -8.91 3.80 -0.61
N GLY A 47 -9.53 4.45 0.36
CA GLY A 47 -8.86 5.37 1.26
C GLY A 47 -9.81 6.03 2.23
N GLY A 48 -9.24 6.81 3.14
CA GLY A 48 -9.98 7.53 4.17
C GLY A 48 -9.31 8.83 4.57
N CYS A 49 -10.14 9.77 5.02
CA CYS A 49 -9.67 11.02 5.59
C CYS A 49 -9.21 10.82 7.03
N VAL A 50 -8.09 11.45 7.37
CA VAL A 50 -7.51 11.41 8.71
C VAL A 50 -7.33 12.85 9.21
N GLY A 51 -8.11 13.21 10.21
CA GLY A 51 -8.13 14.55 10.77
C GLY A 51 -8.85 14.61 12.11
N SER A 52 -8.92 15.80 12.71
CA SER A 52 -9.49 15.99 14.05
C SER A 52 -10.22 17.33 14.22
N GLY A 53 -10.55 18.03 13.13
CA GLY A 53 -11.33 19.27 13.19
C GLY A 53 -12.73 19.13 12.63
N ARG A 54 -13.35 20.28 12.31
CA ARG A 54 -14.78 20.37 11.94
C ARG A 54 -15.01 20.87 10.52
N SER A 55 -14.03 21.55 9.91
CA SER A 55 -14.10 21.89 8.48
C SER A 55 -13.69 20.69 7.63
N ALA A 56 -14.09 20.68 6.36
CA ALA A 56 -13.70 19.63 5.42
C ALA A 56 -12.17 19.49 5.33
N GLU A 57 -11.44 20.59 5.32
CA GLU A 57 -9.96 20.62 5.28
C GLU A 57 -9.35 20.07 6.56
N GLN A 58 -9.98 20.30 7.72
CA GLN A 58 -9.46 19.78 8.99
C GLN A 58 -9.81 18.31 9.21
N ILE A 59 -10.96 17.85 8.72
CA ILE A 59 -11.36 16.44 8.74
C ILE A 59 -10.46 15.63 7.81
N CYS A 60 -10.11 16.20 6.66
CA CYS A 60 -9.29 15.59 5.63
C CYS A 60 -7.89 16.24 5.56
N ALA A 61 -7.33 16.65 6.69
CA ALA A 61 -6.00 17.28 6.73
C ALA A 61 -4.90 16.31 6.25
N ARG A 62 -5.11 15.02 6.52
CA ARG A 62 -4.33 13.90 6.01
C ARG A 62 -5.24 12.86 5.37
N SER A 63 -4.66 11.95 4.63
CA SER A 63 -5.35 10.78 4.10
C SER A 63 -4.47 9.53 4.20
N ILE A 64 -5.14 8.39 4.24
CA ILE A 64 -4.55 7.10 3.92
C ILE A 64 -5.28 6.52 2.70
N GLY A 65 -4.58 5.76 1.86
CA GLY A 65 -5.20 5.15 0.69
C GLY A 65 -4.34 4.07 0.08
N THR A 66 -4.85 3.41 -0.95
CA THR A 66 -4.17 2.36 -1.70
C THR A 66 -3.48 2.91 -2.95
N ILE A 67 -2.37 2.29 -3.33
CA ILE A 67 -1.83 2.39 -4.69
C ILE A 67 -2.14 1.05 -5.34
N ASP A 68 -3.03 1.11 -6.32
CA ASP A 68 -3.54 -0.02 -7.07
C ASP A 68 -3.00 0.02 -8.50
N ASP A 69 -2.71 -1.15 -9.06
CA ASP A 69 -2.35 -1.26 -10.48
C ASP A 69 -3.59 -1.24 -11.39
N ALA A 70 -3.35 -1.32 -12.69
CA ALA A 70 -4.38 -1.33 -13.71
C ALA A 70 -5.34 -2.53 -13.61
N GLU A 71 -4.96 -3.60 -12.90
CA GLU A 71 -5.76 -4.81 -12.66
C GLU A 71 -6.46 -4.77 -11.29
N ASP A 72 -6.57 -3.58 -10.67
CA ASP A 72 -7.22 -3.38 -9.37
C ASP A 72 -6.52 -4.09 -8.20
N ARG A 73 -5.25 -4.48 -8.34
CA ARG A 73 -4.48 -5.07 -7.24
C ARG A 73 -3.82 -4.00 -6.41
N SER A 74 -4.13 -3.97 -5.12
CA SER A 74 -3.45 -3.11 -4.16
C SER A 74 -2.01 -3.57 -3.93
N LEU A 75 -1.06 -2.70 -4.24
CA LEU A 75 0.37 -2.97 -4.10
C LEU A 75 0.96 -2.33 -2.84
N LYS A 76 0.43 -1.16 -2.44
CA LYS A 76 0.93 -0.36 -1.31
C LYS A 76 -0.21 0.40 -0.64
N PHE A 77 0.01 0.79 0.60
CA PHE A 77 -0.69 1.91 1.20
C PHE A 77 0.16 3.17 1.12
N TYR A 78 -0.48 4.31 0.98
CA TYR A 78 0.14 5.61 1.08
C TYR A 78 -0.49 6.42 2.21
N ALA A 79 0.33 7.22 2.88
CA ALA A 79 -0.09 8.34 3.70
C ALA A 79 0.14 9.63 2.93
N ALA A 80 -0.74 10.61 3.05
CA ALA A 80 -0.58 11.89 2.38
C ALA A 80 -1.09 13.08 3.18
N GLU A 81 -0.58 14.25 2.82
CA GLU A 81 -1.03 15.56 3.30
C GLU A 81 -1.84 16.29 2.25
N LEU A 82 -2.92 16.96 2.68
CA LEU A 82 -3.71 17.80 1.79
C LEU A 82 -2.89 19.05 1.41
N VAL A 83 -2.62 19.23 0.12
CA VAL A 83 -1.89 20.42 -0.38
C VAL A 83 -2.80 21.42 -1.10
N GLY A 84 -4.05 21.04 -1.35
CA GLY A 84 -5.05 21.92 -1.94
C GLY A 84 -6.14 21.16 -2.67
N ARG A 85 -6.89 21.89 -3.50
CA ARG A 85 -7.94 21.31 -4.35
C ARG A 85 -7.87 21.92 -5.74
N ILE A 86 -8.23 21.15 -6.76
CA ILE A 86 -8.51 21.63 -8.11
C ILE A 86 -9.97 21.31 -8.40
N GLY A 87 -10.83 22.34 -8.41
CA GLY A 87 -12.27 22.13 -8.40
C GLY A 87 -12.71 21.31 -7.18
N ASN A 88 -13.44 20.23 -7.43
CA ASN A 88 -13.90 19.31 -6.38
C ASN A 88 -12.87 18.21 -6.03
N GLU A 89 -11.73 18.14 -6.72
CA GLU A 89 -10.70 17.13 -6.45
C GLU A 89 -9.69 17.63 -5.42
N ALA A 90 -9.49 16.87 -4.34
CA ALA A 90 -8.40 17.11 -3.41
C ALA A 90 -7.06 16.69 -4.03
N ARG A 91 -6.01 17.45 -3.74
CA ARG A 91 -4.63 17.15 -4.13
C ARG A 91 -3.83 16.78 -2.89
N TRP A 92 -3.20 15.62 -2.94
CA TRP A 92 -2.57 14.94 -1.82
C TRP A 92 -1.10 14.73 -2.09
N LYS A 93 -0.23 15.28 -1.25
CA LYS A 93 1.20 14.98 -1.33
C LYS A 93 1.52 13.75 -0.50
N ILE A 94 1.98 12.68 -1.13
CA ILE A 94 2.34 11.44 -0.46
C ILE A 94 3.52 11.69 0.47
N THR A 95 3.36 11.35 1.74
CA THR A 95 4.37 11.55 2.79
C THR A 95 5.06 10.25 3.19
N ASP A 96 4.41 9.10 2.98
CA ASP A 96 4.96 7.79 3.31
C ASP A 96 4.25 6.69 2.53
N VAL A 97 4.91 5.55 2.38
CA VAL A 97 4.33 4.35 1.77
C VAL A 97 4.75 3.10 2.51
N VAL A 98 3.84 2.14 2.63
CA VAL A 98 4.14 0.80 3.15
C VAL A 98 3.61 -0.26 2.18
N PRO A 99 4.24 -1.45 2.09
CA PRO A 99 3.74 -2.52 1.25
C PRO A 99 2.33 -2.96 1.66
N TYR A 100 1.51 -3.35 0.69
CA TYR A 100 0.26 -4.03 0.99
C TYR A 100 0.57 -5.43 1.52
N PRO A 101 0.00 -5.85 2.68
CA PRO A 101 0.31 -7.15 3.27
C PRO A 101 -0.24 -8.28 2.40
N LYS A 102 0.52 -9.36 2.26
CA LYS A 102 0.02 -10.60 1.63
C LYS A 102 -1.07 -11.18 2.52
N LEU A 103 -2.32 -11.23 2.06
CA LEU A 103 -3.44 -11.77 2.82
C LEU A 103 -3.49 -13.30 2.76
N LEU A 104 -3.85 -13.91 3.89
CA LEU A 104 -4.19 -15.32 3.99
C LEU A 104 -5.67 -15.51 3.63
N ARG A 105 -6.05 -16.77 3.38
CA ARG A 105 -7.46 -17.10 3.11
C ARG A 105 -8.31 -16.71 4.31
N GLY A 106 -9.38 -15.95 4.07
CA GLY A 106 -10.29 -15.48 5.13
C GLY A 106 -9.92 -14.10 5.69
N GLU A 107 -8.70 -13.63 5.45
CA GLU A 107 -8.27 -12.30 5.87
C GLU A 107 -8.75 -11.21 4.93
N ARG A 108 -8.99 -10.03 5.51
CA ARG A 108 -9.30 -8.79 4.79
C ARG A 108 -8.53 -7.64 5.41
N VAL A 109 -8.33 -6.58 4.63
CA VAL A 109 -7.87 -5.30 5.16
C VAL A 109 -9.09 -4.48 5.57
N SER A 110 -9.05 -3.93 6.77
CA SER A 110 -9.92 -2.83 7.20
C SER A 110 -9.11 -1.54 7.24
N ILE A 111 -9.73 -0.45 6.80
CA ILE A 111 -9.10 0.87 6.65
C ILE A 111 -10.02 1.94 7.22
N SER A 112 -9.48 2.81 8.06
CA SER A 112 -10.19 3.97 8.62
C SER A 112 -11.41 3.68 9.51
N THR A 113 -11.71 2.41 9.80
CA THR A 113 -12.84 1.97 10.65
C THR A 113 -12.37 1.18 11.86
N CYS A 114 -11.12 1.38 12.27
CA CYS A 114 -10.54 0.71 13.43
C CYS A 114 -10.56 1.57 14.69
N VAL A 115 -10.51 0.89 15.82
CA VAL A 115 -10.52 1.40 17.17
C VAL A 115 -9.23 0.95 17.86
N ILE A 116 -8.59 1.86 18.59
CA ILE A 116 -7.45 1.59 19.47
C ILE A 116 -7.82 2.09 20.86
N ASP A 117 -7.65 1.25 21.88
CA ASP A 117 -7.98 1.57 23.28
C ASP A 117 -9.41 2.13 23.46
N GLY A 118 -10.37 1.60 22.70
CA GLY A 118 -11.78 2.02 22.72
C GLY A 118 -12.07 3.35 22.01
N VAL A 119 -11.08 3.97 21.36
CA VAL A 119 -11.23 5.22 20.60
C VAL A 119 -11.09 4.94 19.10
N GLY A 120 -12.09 5.33 18.33
CA GLY A 120 -12.04 5.25 16.86
C GLY A 120 -10.88 6.08 16.31
N ASP A 121 -10.05 5.46 15.47
CA ASP A 121 -8.93 6.13 14.81
C ASP A 121 -8.96 5.88 13.29
N PRO A 122 -9.40 6.86 12.49
CA PRO A 122 -9.45 6.73 11.04
C PRO A 122 -8.07 6.60 10.38
N GLY A 123 -6.98 6.82 11.12
CA GLY A 123 -5.62 6.62 10.64
C GLY A 123 -5.11 5.19 10.71
N VAL A 124 -5.91 4.24 11.22
CA VAL A 124 -5.50 2.85 11.41
C VAL A 124 -5.90 1.99 10.21
N ILE A 125 -4.99 1.09 9.84
CA ILE A 125 -5.18 0.04 8.84
C ILE A 125 -4.79 -1.27 9.50
N ALA A 126 -5.62 -2.31 9.38
CA ALA A 126 -5.34 -3.60 9.97
C ALA A 126 -5.79 -4.75 9.09
N VAL A 127 -5.13 -5.90 9.26
CA VAL A 127 -5.60 -7.17 8.71
C VAL A 127 -6.50 -7.83 9.75
N ILE A 128 -7.74 -8.10 9.37
CA ILE A 128 -8.75 -8.79 10.18
C ILE A 128 -9.00 -10.19 9.61
N ASP A 129 -9.38 -11.14 10.46
CA ASP A 129 -9.82 -12.47 10.04
C ASP A 129 -11.35 -12.53 10.01
N THR A 130 -11.91 -12.73 8.83
CA THR A 130 -13.35 -12.83 8.59
C THR A 130 -13.82 -14.26 8.33
N ALA A 131 -12.93 -15.26 8.42
CA ALA A 131 -13.26 -16.70 8.32
C ALA A 131 -13.48 -17.34 9.71
N VAL A 132 -14.02 -16.57 10.64
CA VAL A 132 -14.36 -17.00 12.00
C VAL A 132 -15.84 -17.33 12.13
N GLU A 133 -16.22 -18.13 13.13
CA GLU A 133 -17.63 -18.44 13.37
C GLU A 133 -18.46 -17.19 13.69
N ASN A 134 -19.67 -17.15 13.13
CA ASN A 134 -20.64 -16.05 13.22
C ASN A 134 -20.09 -14.70 12.74
N ALA A 135 -19.17 -14.69 11.77
CA ALA A 135 -18.53 -13.48 11.25
C ALA A 135 -19.56 -12.43 10.81
N GLU A 136 -20.66 -12.86 10.19
CA GLU A 136 -21.75 -12.01 9.71
C GLU A 136 -22.51 -11.26 10.81
N THR A 137 -22.58 -11.82 12.03
CA THR A 137 -23.25 -11.16 13.17
C THR A 137 -22.28 -10.38 14.06
N ARG A 138 -20.98 -10.43 13.79
CA ARG A 138 -19.98 -9.69 14.58
C ARG A 138 -19.98 -8.23 14.16
N GLU A 139 -20.05 -7.34 15.15
CA GLU A 139 -19.91 -5.89 14.93
C GLU A 139 -18.46 -5.47 14.67
N MET A 140 -17.51 -6.22 15.24
CA MET A 140 -16.08 -5.93 15.15
C MET A 140 -15.24 -7.20 15.02
N PHE A 141 -14.06 -7.05 14.41
CA PHE A 141 -13.02 -8.06 14.35
C PHE A 141 -11.72 -7.53 14.95
N ASP A 142 -11.05 -8.33 15.76
CA ASP A 142 -9.71 -8.00 16.21
C ASP A 142 -8.71 -8.10 15.05
N ALA A 143 -7.69 -7.24 15.07
CA ALA A 143 -6.60 -7.34 14.12
C ALA A 143 -5.80 -8.62 14.40
N SER A 144 -5.53 -9.39 13.36
CA SER A 144 -4.98 -10.75 13.47
C SER A 144 -3.45 -10.77 13.64
N ARG A 145 -2.72 -10.12 12.72
CA ARG A 145 -1.26 -10.24 12.65
C ARG A 145 -0.52 -9.00 12.15
N TRP A 146 -1.26 -8.01 11.64
CA TRP A 146 -0.66 -6.83 11.07
C TRP A 146 -1.58 -5.63 11.26
N ALA A 147 -1.00 -4.53 11.72
CA ALA A 147 -1.67 -3.25 11.82
C ALA A 147 -0.64 -2.11 11.75
N VAL A 148 -1.03 -1.03 11.10
CA VAL A 148 -0.29 0.23 11.08
C VAL A 148 -1.23 1.38 11.38
N ARG A 149 -0.66 2.46 11.87
CA ARG A 149 -1.35 3.71 12.16
C ARG A 149 -0.62 4.86 11.51
N LEU A 150 -1.34 5.79 10.90
CA LEU A 150 -0.78 7.06 10.47
C LEU A 150 -0.47 7.92 11.71
N ASP A 151 0.82 8.13 12.00
CA ASP A 151 1.27 9.18 12.91
C ASP A 151 0.99 10.52 12.25
N ARG A 152 -0.07 11.19 12.72
CA ARG A 152 -0.58 12.44 12.14
C ARG A 152 0.45 13.58 12.22
N HIS A 153 1.32 13.57 13.21
CA HIS A 153 2.35 14.60 13.35
C HIS A 153 3.48 14.36 12.35
N LYS A 154 3.97 13.12 12.25
CA LYS A 154 5.10 12.78 11.38
C LYS A 154 4.69 12.60 9.91
N GLY A 155 3.42 12.30 9.65
CA GLY A 155 2.94 11.94 8.31
C GLY A 155 3.47 10.60 7.82
N ARG A 156 3.72 9.67 8.74
CA ARG A 156 4.28 8.35 8.42
C ARG A 156 3.50 7.25 9.09
N PHE A 157 3.49 6.08 8.48
CA PHE A 157 2.95 4.90 9.13
C PHE A 157 3.88 4.44 10.25
N VAL A 158 3.29 4.08 11.37
CA VAL A 158 3.94 3.41 12.48
C VAL A 158 3.24 2.08 12.72
N GLU A 159 3.99 1.03 12.99
CA GLU A 159 3.42 -0.25 13.38
C GLU A 159 2.72 -0.10 14.74
N VAL A 160 1.57 -0.75 14.88
CA VAL A 160 0.84 -0.87 16.14
C VAL A 160 0.60 -2.35 16.42
N LYS A 161 0.46 -2.72 17.70
CA LYS A 161 0.24 -4.12 18.03
C LYS A 161 -1.16 -4.53 17.58
N PRO A 162 -1.31 -5.63 16.81
CA PRO A 162 -2.64 -6.09 16.39
C PRO A 162 -3.58 -6.35 17.57
N THR A 163 -3.06 -6.83 18.70
CA THR A 163 -3.84 -7.09 19.93
C THR A 163 -4.44 -5.85 20.58
N GLU A 164 -4.05 -4.64 20.14
CA GLU A 164 -4.57 -3.36 20.62
C GLU A 164 -5.60 -2.74 19.64
N VAL A 165 -5.88 -3.43 18.53
CA VAL A 165 -6.70 -2.94 17.42
C VAL A 165 -7.90 -3.86 17.20
N SER A 166 -9.09 -3.27 17.15
CA SER A 166 -10.31 -3.94 16.66
C SER A 166 -10.96 -3.05 15.61
N CYS A 167 -11.49 -3.62 14.54
CA CYS A 167 -12.08 -2.87 13.44
C CYS A 167 -13.54 -3.26 13.22
N TYR A 168 -14.36 -2.28 12.82
CA TYR A 168 -15.77 -2.53 12.53
C TYR A 168 -15.92 -3.50 11.35
N ASN A 169 -16.94 -4.35 11.43
CA ASN A 169 -17.33 -5.22 10.35
C ASN A 169 -18.09 -4.41 9.29
N GLU A 170 -17.38 -3.91 8.29
CA GLU A 170 -17.97 -3.19 7.15
C GLU A 170 -18.84 -4.08 6.25
N GLY A 171 -18.88 -5.40 6.50
CA GLY A 171 -19.79 -6.34 5.84
C GLY A 171 -21.02 -6.73 6.67
N ALA A 172 -21.16 -6.27 7.92
CA ALA A 172 -22.34 -6.56 8.76
C ALA A 172 -23.59 -5.81 8.26
N GLU A 173 -23.42 -4.66 7.62
CA GLU A 173 -24.48 -3.94 6.92
C GLU A 173 -24.41 -4.26 5.43
N GLY A 174 -25.02 -5.40 5.05
CA GLY A 174 -25.02 -5.89 3.69
C GLY A 174 -26.26 -6.72 3.38
N GLU A 175 -27.46 -6.11 3.50
CA GLU A 175 -28.62 -6.19 2.59
C GLU A 175 -29.79 -5.32 3.10
#